data_AF-A0A6G7J8G6-F1
#
_entry.id   AF-A0A6G7J8G6-F1
#
_cell.length_a   1.000
_cell.length_b   1.000
_cell.length_c   1.000
_cell.angle_alpha   90.00
_cell.angle_beta   90.00
_cell.angle_gamma   90.00
#
_symmetry.space_group_name_H-M   'P 1'
#
loop_
_entity.id
_entity.type
_entity.pdbx_description
1 polymer ?
#
loop_
_entity_poly.entity_id
_entity_poly.type
_entity_poly.pdbx_seq_one_letter_code
_entity_poly.pdbx_strand_id
1 'polypeptide(L)'
;MWESVSIEDAELETHIFDAVESVGVSGSWVRITDSEYRMLNDLAKKLGGVKNQVNDKIEGTLKIVSENPYCTSCQGVIQQFSEMFPNIEIKLIDGVR
;
A
#
# COMPACT_ATOMS: atom_id res chain seq x y z
N MET A 1 -5.48 11.93 6.67
CA MET A 1 -6.10 11.40 5.45
C MET A 1 -4.98 11.29 4.42
N TRP A 2 -4.86 10.17 3.72
CA TRP A 2 -3.85 10.00 2.66
C TRP A 2 -4.49 10.35 1.32
N GLU A 3 -3.79 11.13 0.51
CA GLU A 3 -4.24 11.60 -0.81
C GLU A 3 -3.10 11.43 -1.79
N SER A 4 -3.37 11.16 -3.07
CA SER A 4 -2.31 10.96 -4.07
C SER A 4 -1.47 12.23 -4.24
N VAL A 5 -0.16 12.07 -4.46
CA VAL A 5 0.80 13.19 -4.60
C VAL A 5 1.53 13.14 -5.94
N SER A 6 2.36 14.15 -6.20
CA SER A 6 3.26 14.18 -7.35
C SER A 6 4.27 13.03 -7.28
N ILE A 7 4.83 12.64 -8.43
CA ILE A 7 5.90 11.61 -8.47
C ILE A 7 7.13 12.07 -7.68
N GLU A 8 7.50 13.35 -7.80
CA GLU A 8 8.67 13.93 -7.11
C GLU A 8 8.55 13.82 -5.60
N ASP A 9 7.36 14.08 -5.06
CA ASP A 9 7.09 13.92 -3.62
C ASP A 9 7.06 12.45 -3.22
N ALA A 10 6.46 11.58 -4.05
CA ALA A 10 6.36 10.15 -3.78
C ALA A 10 7.73 9.47 -3.72
N GLU A 11 8.70 9.87 -4.57
CA GLU A 11 10.06 9.32 -4.58
C GLU A 11 10.87 9.63 -3.32
N LEU A 12 10.48 10.65 -2.55
CA LEU A 12 11.11 11.01 -1.28
C LEU A 12 10.57 10.19 -0.10
N GLU A 13 9.53 9.39 -0.32
CA GLU A 13 8.89 8.61 0.72
C GLU A 13 9.57 7.26 0.93
N THR A 14 9.07 6.51 1.92
CA THR A 14 9.59 5.18 2.21
C THR A 14 8.97 4.16 1.27
N HIS A 15 9.83 3.35 0.64
CA HIS A 15 9.44 2.29 -0.28
C HIS A 15 9.90 0.92 0.24
N ILE A 16 9.17 0.37 1.19
CA ILE A 16 9.36 -0.99 1.71
C ILE A 16 8.81 -2.02 0.72
N PHE A 17 7.62 -1.78 0.18
CA PHE A 17 6.95 -2.65 -0.77
C PHE A 17 7.30 -2.30 -2.21
N ASP A 18 7.29 -3.30 -3.07
CA ASP A 18 7.48 -3.12 -4.50
C ASP A 18 6.21 -2.52 -5.12
N ALA A 19 6.40 -1.41 -5.83
CA ALA A 19 5.29 -0.73 -6.50
C ALA A 19 4.89 -1.51 -7.75
N VAL A 20 3.58 -1.60 -7.99
CA VAL A 20 3.05 -2.27 -9.17
C VAL A 20 3.21 -1.36 -10.39
N GLU A 21 3.85 -1.86 -11.44
CA GLU A 21 3.88 -1.19 -12.74
C GLU A 21 2.52 -1.37 -13.43
N SER A 22 1.88 -0.26 -13.79
CA SER A 22 0.71 -0.29 -14.66
C SER A 22 1.18 -0.11 -16.10
N VAL A 23 0.87 -1.07 -16.97
CA VAL A 23 1.16 -0.99 -18.41
C VAL A 23 -0.07 -0.45 -19.12
N GLY A 24 0.01 0.77 -19.63
CA GLY A 24 -0.99 1.33 -20.53
C GLY A 24 -0.55 1.30 -21.99
N VAL A 25 -1.46 1.73 -22.86
CA VAL A 25 -1.25 1.76 -24.32
C VAL A 25 -0.07 2.66 -24.75
N SER A 26 0.37 3.56 -23.87
CA SER A 26 1.41 4.56 -24.13
C SER A 26 2.66 4.43 -23.26
N GLY A 27 2.79 3.36 -22.47
CA GLY A 27 3.95 3.10 -21.61
C GLY A 27 3.61 2.45 -20.27
N SER A 28 4.63 2.06 -19.52
CA SER A 28 4.51 1.64 -18.12
C SER A 28 4.73 2.83 -17.18
N TRP A 29 3.92 2.94 -16.13
CA TRP A 29 4.17 3.88 -15.04
C TRP A 29 4.07 3.18 -13.69
N VAL A 30 4.90 3.63 -12.76
CA VAL A 30 4.99 3.07 -11.41
C VAL A 30 3.95 3.75 -10.52
N ARG A 31 3.12 2.97 -9.83
CA ARG A 31 2.01 3.47 -9.00
C ARG A 31 2.46 3.86 -7.57
N ILE A 32 3.60 4.54 -7.44
CA ILE A 32 4.10 5.00 -6.12
C ILE A 32 3.31 6.18 -5.56
N THR A 33 2.58 6.90 -6.41
CA THR A 33 1.79 8.07 -6.01
C THR A 33 0.43 7.70 -5.41
N ASP A 34 0.01 6.43 -5.54
CA ASP A 34 -1.28 5.94 -5.04
C ASP A 34 -1.33 6.03 -3.50
N SER A 35 -2.46 6.49 -2.97
CA SER A 35 -2.63 6.77 -1.54
C SER A 35 -2.45 5.52 -0.68
N GLU A 36 -2.95 4.37 -1.15
CA GLU A 36 -2.86 3.09 -0.48
C GLU A 36 -1.42 2.58 -0.42
N TYR A 37 -0.66 2.76 -1.52
CA TYR A 37 0.75 2.38 -1.55
C TYR A 37 1.55 3.18 -0.53
N ARG A 38 1.39 4.50 -0.52
CA ARG A 38 2.09 5.39 0.41
C ARG A 38 1.72 5.12 1.87
N MET A 39 0.42 4.99 2.15
CA MET A 39 -0.09 4.69 3.48
C MET A 39 0.46 3.36 4.01
N LEU A 40 0.42 2.29 3.21
CA LEU A 40 0.87 0.97 3.66
C LEU A 40 2.37 0.95 3.90
N ASN A 41 3.16 1.63 3.07
CA ASN A 41 4.59 1.76 3.29
C ASN A 41 4.93 2.53 4.57
N ASP A 42 4.25 3.65 4.82
CA ASP A 42 4.41 4.41 6.06
C ASP A 42 3.99 3.59 7.29
N LEU A 43 2.87 2.87 7.21
CA LEU A 43 2.41 1.99 8.27
C LEU A 43 3.42 0.86 8.53
N ALA A 44 3.90 0.19 7.49
CA ALA A 44 4.91 -0.86 7.61
C ALA A 44 6.17 -0.33 8.30
N LYS A 45 6.65 0.86 7.93
CA LYS A 45 7.79 1.51 8.58
C LYS A 45 7.55 1.76 10.06
N LYS A 46 6.37 2.27 10.42
CA LYS A 46 5.98 2.54 11.82
C LYS A 46 5.87 1.26 12.66
N LEU A 47 5.46 0.15 12.05
CA LEU A 47 5.42 -1.18 12.66
C LEU A 47 6.79 -1.87 12.70
N GLY A 48 7.85 -1.23 12.22
CA GLY A 48 9.20 -1.79 12.16
C GLY A 48 9.39 -2.85 11.07
N GLY A 49 8.56 -2.81 10.03
CA GLY A 49 8.68 -3.68 8.86
C GLY A 49 9.97 -3.43 8.11
N VAL A 50 10.59 -4.51 7.64
CA VAL A 50 11.80 -4.49 6.83
C VAL A 50 11.50 -5.23 5.54
N LYS A 51 11.93 -4.68 4.41
CA LYS A 51 11.73 -5.30 3.09
C LYS A 51 12.21 -6.76 3.10
N ASN A 52 11.40 -7.65 2.54
CA ASN A 52 11.64 -9.10 2.49
C ASN A 52 11.75 -9.80 3.87
N GLN A 53 11.25 -9.19 4.94
CA GLN A 53 11.13 -9.83 6.25
C GLN A 53 9.66 -9.96 6.65
N VAL A 54 9.33 -11.10 7.24
CA VAL A 54 8.02 -11.35 7.84
C VAL A 54 8.10 -11.01 9.32
N ASN A 55 7.13 -10.24 9.82
CA ASN A 55 7.01 -9.87 11.22
C ASN A 55 5.70 -10.45 11.79
N ASP A 56 5.78 -11.68 12.27
CA ASP A 56 4.68 -12.44 12.85
C ASP A 56 4.34 -12.03 14.29
N LYS A 57 5.15 -11.18 14.93
CA LYS A 57 4.89 -10.72 16.29
C LYS A 57 3.84 -9.61 16.36
N ILE A 58 3.57 -8.95 15.23
CA ILE A 58 2.63 -7.85 15.14
C ILE A 58 1.27 -8.42 14.74
N GLU A 59 0.29 -8.23 15.62
CA GLU A 59 -1.09 -8.67 15.42
C GLU A 59 -2.06 -7.48 15.52
N GLY A 60 -3.20 -7.58 14.85
CA GLY A 60 -4.24 -6.56 14.94
C GLY A 60 -5.23 -6.59 13.80
N THR A 61 -5.98 -5.50 13.64
CA THR A 61 -6.93 -5.33 12.53
C THR A 61 -6.66 -4.00 11.84
N LEU A 62 -6.35 -4.04 10.55
CA LEU A 62 -6.21 -2.86 9.69
C LEU A 62 -7.50 -2.65 8.91
N LYS A 63 -8.24 -1.61 9.24
CA LYS A 63 -9.44 -1.20 8.50
C LYS A 63 -9.08 -0.08 7.54
N ILE A 64 -9.15 -0.36 6.25
CA ILE A 64 -8.96 0.64 5.20
C ILE A 64 -10.34 1.02 4.68
N VAL A 65 -10.62 2.31 4.63
CA VAL A 65 -11.87 2.85 4.09
C VAL A 65 -11.51 3.76 2.93
N SER A 66 -12.06 3.49 1.75
CA SER A 66 -11.86 4.29 0.56
C SER A 66 -13.20 4.73 -0.02
N GLU A 67 -13.26 5.99 -0.46
CA GLU A 67 -14.41 6.54 -1.20
C GLU A 67 -14.52 5.93 -2.60
N ASN A 68 -13.39 5.55 -3.18
CA ASN A 68 -13.31 4.93 -4.50
C ASN A 68 -13.07 3.42 -4.38
N PRO A 69 -13.55 2.62 -5.35
CA PRO A 69 -13.21 1.20 -5.42
C PRO A 69 -11.70 1.03 -5.53
N TYR A 70 -11.15 0.09 -4.77
CA TYR A 70 -9.72 -0.20 -4.79
C TYR A 70 -9.29 -0.58 -6.21
N CYS A 71 -8.30 0.13 -6.76
CA CYS A 71 -7.77 -0.20 -8.07
C CYS A 71 -7.06 -1.56 -8.00
N THR A 72 -7.11 -2.35 -9.08
CA THR A 72 -6.38 -3.63 -9.18
C THR A 72 -4.87 -3.44 -8.90
N SER A 73 -4.32 -2.25 -9.18
CA SER A 73 -2.93 -1.90 -8.84
C SER A 73 -2.67 -1.88 -7.32
N CYS A 74 -3.66 -1.53 -6.50
CA CYS A 74 -3.53 -1.47 -5.04
C CYS A 74 -3.58 -2.85 -4.39
N GLN A 75 -4.11 -3.88 -5.07
CA GLN A 75 -4.14 -5.24 -4.54
C GLN A 75 -2.73 -5.80 -4.30
N GLY A 76 -1.76 -5.46 -5.16
CA GLY A 76 -0.39 -5.95 -5.03
C GLY A 76 0.31 -5.48 -3.75
N VAL A 77 0.12 -4.21 -3.34
CA VAL A 77 0.72 -3.69 -2.12
C VAL A 77 0.00 -4.18 -0.85
N ILE A 78 -1.34 -4.33 -0.91
CA ILE A 78 -2.12 -4.92 0.19
C ILE A 78 -1.67 -6.36 0.44
N GLN A 79 -1.44 -7.14 -0.62
CA GLN A 79 -0.95 -8.50 -0.51
C GLN A 79 0.45 -8.54 0.13
N GLN A 80 1.40 -7.72 -0.35
CA GLN A 80 2.73 -7.64 0.25
C GLN A 80 2.69 -7.24 1.72
N PHE A 81 1.79 -6.32 2.10
CA PHE A 81 1.59 -5.95 3.50
C PHE A 81 1.06 -7.14 4.32
N SER A 82 0.07 -7.87 3.79
CA SER A 82 -0.47 -9.07 4.45
C SER A 82 0.57 -10.19 4.59
N GLU A 83 1.47 -10.34 3.63
CA GLU A 83 2.57 -11.31 3.70
C GLU A 83 3.64 -10.90 4.72
N MET A 84 3.93 -9.60 4.82
CA MET A 84 4.84 -9.05 5.83
C MET A 84 4.27 -9.15 7.25
N PHE A 85 2.97 -8.93 7.41
CA PHE A 85 2.28 -8.96 8.71
C PHE A 85 1.12 -9.97 8.70
N PRO A 86 1.41 -11.28 8.77
CA PRO A 86 0.40 -12.33 8.59
C PRO A 86 -0.68 -12.35 9.68
N ASN A 87 -0.39 -11.76 10.85
CA ASN A 87 -1.31 -11.70 11.98
C ASN A 87 -2.13 -10.39 12.03
N ILE A 88 -2.03 -9.54 10.98
CA ILE A 88 -2.90 -8.38 10.83
C ILE A 88 -4.08 -8.71 9.92
N GLU A 89 -5.29 -8.65 10.46
CA GLU A 89 -6.53 -8.82 9.70
C GLU A 89 -6.83 -7.54 8.89
N ILE A 90 -6.79 -7.61 7.57
CA ILE A 90 -7.09 -6.47 6.69
C ILE A 90 -8.58 -6.46 6.33
N LYS A 91 -9.28 -5.38 6.69
CA LYS A 91 -10.69 -5.12 6.32
C LYS A 91 -10.75 -3.98 5.34
N LEU A 92 -11.08 -4.29 4.10
CA LEU A 92 -11.28 -3.33 3.02
C LEU A 92 -12.75 -2.91 3.00
N ILE A 93 -13.01 -1.61 3.04
CA ILE A 93 -14.34 -1.03 2.84
C ILE A 93 -14.23 -0.03 1.70
N ASP A 94 -14.81 -0.36 0.56
CA ASP A 94 -14.93 0.50 -0.60
C ASP A 94 -16.36 1.01 -0.79
N GLY A 95 -16.51 2.03 -1.64
CA GLY A 95 -17.81 2.52 -2.08
C GLY A 95 -18.63 3.24 -1.00
N VAL A 96 -17.95 3.78 0.01
CA VAL A 96 -18.60 4.65 1.00
C VAL A 96 -18.94 5.97 0.32
N ARG A 97 -20.22 6.17 0.02
CA ARG A 97 -20.76 7.37 -0.63
C ARG A 97 -21.77 8.06 0.26
#